data_AF-A0A5R2MYP3-F1
#
_entry.id   AF-A0A5R2MYP3-F1
#
_cell.length_a   1.000
_cell.length_b   1.000
_cell.length_c   1.000
_cell.angle_alpha   90.00
_cell.angle_beta   90.00
_cell.angle_gamma   90.00
#
_symmetry.space_group_name_H-M   'P 1'
#
loop_
_entity.id
_entity.type
_entity.pdbx_description
1 polymer ?
#
loop_
_entity_poly.entity_id
_entity_poly.type
_entity_poly.pdbx_seq_one_letter_code
_entity_poly.pdbx_strand_id
1 'polypeptide(L)'
;DALPIWRGIALRPEGAKKVHAKENRVELNDGSFVDYDYLIIATGPDLAFDEVPGLGPAGYTQSICNIDHAVATRARFEELVRNPGPVIVGAVQGASCYGPAYEFAFI
;
A
#
# COMPACT_ATOMS: atom_id res chain seq x y z
N ASP A 1 24.12 15.36 -10.86
CA ASP A 1 22.94 16.24 -10.91
C ASP A 1 22.34 16.36 -9.52
N ALA A 2 22.18 17.58 -9.02
CA ALA A 2 21.69 17.81 -7.66
C ALA A 2 20.21 17.41 -7.57
N LEU A 3 19.88 16.52 -6.65
CA LEU A 3 18.52 16.10 -6.38
C LEU A 3 17.65 17.31 -6.00
N PRO A 4 16.34 17.31 -6.32
CA PRO A 4 15.45 18.36 -5.87
C PRO A 4 15.43 18.43 -4.34
N ILE A 5 15.83 19.58 -3.81
CA ILE A 5 15.79 19.88 -2.38
C ILE A 5 14.56 20.76 -2.13
N TRP A 6 13.61 20.27 -1.34
CA TRP A 6 12.45 21.04 -0.90
C TRP A 6 12.51 21.26 0.61
N ARG A 7 12.48 22.52 1.05
CA ARG A 7 12.64 22.90 2.47
C ARG A 7 13.88 22.27 3.16
N GLY A 8 14.97 22.11 2.42
CA GLY A 8 16.20 21.49 2.93
C GLY A 8 16.17 19.96 2.98
N ILE A 9 15.15 19.31 2.40
CA ILE A 9 15.01 17.86 2.35
C ILE A 9 15.20 17.39 0.91
N ALA A 10 16.17 16.50 0.69
CA ALA A 10 16.34 15.80 -0.59
C ALA A 10 15.32 14.65 -0.70
N LEU A 11 14.63 14.57 -1.83
CA LEU A 11 13.67 13.50 -2.13
C LEU A 11 14.28 12.45 -3.09
N ARG A 12 14.13 11.17 -2.74
CA ARG A 12 14.45 10.00 -3.59
C ARG A 12 13.18 9.18 -3.85
N PRO A 13 12.43 9.43 -4.95
CA PRO A 13 11.12 8.81 -5.18
C PRO A 13 11.17 7.33 -5.62
N GLU A 14 12.31 6.82 -6.03
CA GLU A 14 12.50 5.46 -6.55
C GLU A 14 12.27 4.35 -5.50
N GLY A 15 12.28 4.70 -4.21
CA GLY A 15 12.03 3.77 -3.11
C GLY A 15 13.26 2.97 -2.68
N ALA A 16 13.19 2.49 -1.43
CA ALA A 16 14.22 1.66 -0.83
C ALA A 16 14.03 0.18 -1.19
N LYS A 17 15.11 -0.47 -1.59
CA LYS A 17 15.13 -1.91 -1.90
C LYS A 17 15.60 -2.75 -0.71
N LYS A 18 16.68 -2.31 -0.05
CA LYS A 18 17.27 -3.05 1.08
C LYS A 18 18.02 -2.15 2.04
N VAL A 19 17.85 -2.37 3.34
CA VAL A 19 18.67 -1.77 4.38
C VAL A 19 19.88 -2.67 4.66
N HIS A 20 21.09 -2.15 4.48
CA HIS A 20 22.35 -2.80 4.84
C HIS A 20 22.80 -2.27 6.20
N ALA A 21 22.13 -2.72 7.28
CA ALA A 21 22.24 -2.11 8.61
C ALA A 21 23.66 -2.10 9.20
N LYS A 22 24.51 -3.07 8.86
CA LYS A 22 25.91 -3.13 9.33
C LYS A 22 26.82 -2.08 8.67
N GLU A 23 26.40 -1.57 7.53
CA GLU A 23 27.14 -0.60 6.70
C GLU A 23 26.54 0.80 6.79
N ASN A 24 25.45 0.96 7.56
CA ASN A 24 24.68 2.20 7.65
C ASN A 24 24.30 2.80 6.29
N ARG A 25 23.79 1.96 5.37
CA ARG A 25 23.34 2.41 4.04
C ARG A 25 22.07 1.72 3.57
N VAL A 26 21.36 2.38 2.67
CA VAL A 26 20.17 1.86 1.99
C VAL A 26 20.48 1.71 0.51
N GLU A 27 20.23 0.52 -0.04
CA GLU A 27 20.18 0.26 -1.48
C GLU A 27 18.81 0.69 -2.01
N LEU A 28 18.78 1.51 -3.05
CA LEU A 28 17.57 1.99 -3.71
C LEU A 28 17.22 1.11 -4.91
N ASN A 29 15.98 1.23 -5.42
CA ASN A 29 15.52 0.41 -6.55
C ASN A 29 16.26 0.67 -7.87
N ASP A 30 16.92 1.83 -8.00
CA ASP A 30 17.79 2.15 -9.14
C ASP A 30 19.21 1.57 -9.01
N GLY A 31 19.51 0.85 -7.92
CA GLY A 31 20.81 0.26 -7.62
C GLY A 31 21.82 1.22 -6.96
N SER A 32 21.45 2.49 -6.75
CA SER A 32 22.26 3.44 -6.00
C SER A 32 22.16 3.22 -4.49
N PHE A 33 23.07 3.85 -3.73
CA PHE A 33 23.12 3.76 -2.27
C PHE A 33 22.97 5.13 -1.62
N VAL A 34 22.35 5.14 -0.43
CA VAL A 34 22.27 6.30 0.46
C VAL A 34 22.84 5.90 1.83
N ASP A 35 23.95 6.51 2.21
CA ASP A 35 24.54 6.34 3.54
C ASP A 35 23.76 7.19 4.57
N TYR A 36 23.73 6.74 5.82
CA TYR A 36 23.05 7.43 6.91
C TYR A 36 23.82 7.35 8.23
N ASP A 37 23.65 8.35 9.10
CA ASP A 37 24.00 8.21 10.52
C ASP A 37 22.84 7.66 11.34
N TYR A 38 21.61 8.06 10.96
CA TYR A 38 20.36 7.63 11.57
C TYR A 38 19.34 7.27 10.50
N LEU A 39 18.59 6.20 10.73
CA LEU A 39 17.53 5.72 9.84
C LEU A 39 16.19 5.73 10.57
N ILE A 40 15.20 6.43 9.99
CA ILE A 40 13.80 6.39 10.42
C ILE A 40 13.03 5.51 9.43
N ILE A 41 12.40 4.44 9.93
CA ILE A 41 11.60 3.52 9.11
C ILE A 41 10.13 3.93 9.21
N ALA A 42 9.56 4.37 8.09
CA ALA A 42 8.17 4.81 7.98
C ALA A 42 7.52 4.27 6.69
N THR A 43 7.75 2.99 6.38
CA THR A 43 7.35 2.34 5.11
C THR A 43 5.85 2.05 4.98
N GLY A 44 5.07 2.22 6.06
CA GLY A 44 3.67 1.82 6.09
C GLY A 44 3.48 0.30 6.08
N PRO A 45 2.23 -0.17 5.85
CA PRO A 45 1.91 -1.60 5.84
C PRO A 45 2.22 -2.25 4.49
N ASP A 46 2.66 -3.50 4.53
CA ASP A 46 2.53 -4.43 3.40
C ASP A 46 1.15 -5.09 3.45
N LEU A 47 0.47 -5.16 2.31
CA LEU A 47 -0.91 -5.67 2.25
C LEU A 47 -0.89 -7.18 2.00
N ALA A 48 -0.90 -7.95 3.09
CA ALA A 48 -0.75 -9.41 3.12
C ALA A 48 -1.96 -10.19 2.57
N PHE A 49 -2.30 -9.99 1.30
CA PHE A 49 -3.41 -10.70 0.65
C PHE A 49 -3.14 -12.19 0.45
N ASP A 50 -1.88 -12.59 0.37
CA ASP A 50 -1.42 -13.96 0.18
C ASP A 50 -1.65 -14.86 1.39
N GLU A 51 -1.86 -14.29 2.58
CA GLU A 51 -2.20 -15.05 3.79
C GLU A 51 -3.58 -15.73 3.71
N VAL A 52 -4.45 -15.27 2.81
CA VAL A 52 -5.80 -15.85 2.60
C VAL A 52 -5.98 -16.20 1.12
N PRO A 53 -6.01 -17.49 0.76
CA PRO A 53 -6.18 -17.90 -0.64
C PRO A 53 -7.41 -17.27 -1.29
N GLY A 54 -7.20 -16.53 -2.37
CA GLY A 54 -8.27 -15.84 -3.12
C GLY A 54 -8.64 -14.45 -2.60
N LEU A 55 -7.96 -13.92 -1.59
CA LEU A 55 -8.16 -12.55 -1.11
C LEU A 55 -7.44 -11.53 -2.00
N GLY A 56 -8.01 -10.32 -2.05
CA GLY A 56 -7.39 -9.15 -2.66
C GLY A 56 -7.71 -8.98 -4.16
N PRO A 57 -7.29 -7.85 -4.75
CA PRO A 57 -7.71 -7.45 -6.10
C PRO A 57 -7.31 -8.42 -7.23
N ALA A 58 -6.27 -9.23 -7.03
CA ALA A 58 -5.86 -10.29 -7.95
C ALA A 58 -6.61 -11.62 -7.72
N GLY A 59 -7.33 -11.75 -6.60
CA GLY A 59 -8.20 -12.86 -6.28
C GLY A 59 -9.67 -12.53 -6.53
N TYR A 60 -10.53 -12.82 -5.56
CA TYR A 60 -11.99 -12.70 -5.66
C TYR A 60 -12.57 -11.47 -4.95
N THR A 61 -11.77 -10.69 -4.23
CA THR A 61 -12.26 -9.57 -3.43
C THR A 61 -11.63 -8.24 -3.87
N GLN A 62 -12.20 -7.13 -3.40
CA GLN A 62 -11.68 -5.79 -3.65
C GLN A 62 -11.04 -5.20 -2.38
N SER A 63 -10.29 -4.11 -2.51
CA SER A 63 -9.61 -3.43 -1.39
C SER A 63 -9.65 -1.91 -1.59
N ILE A 64 -9.65 -1.16 -0.49
CA ILE A 64 -9.62 0.32 -0.53
C ILE A 64 -8.43 0.90 0.25
N CYS A 65 -7.43 0.08 0.58
CA CYS A 65 -6.31 0.51 1.43
C CYS A 65 -5.32 1.46 0.72
N ASN A 66 -5.32 1.47 -0.61
CA ASN A 66 -4.55 2.42 -1.42
C ASN A 66 -5.44 2.99 -2.55
N ILE A 67 -5.00 4.08 -3.16
CA ILE A 67 -5.79 4.81 -4.17
C ILE A 67 -6.07 3.92 -5.40
N ASP A 68 -5.08 3.18 -5.88
CA ASP A 68 -5.23 2.35 -7.08
C ASP A 68 -6.27 1.23 -6.86
N HIS A 69 -6.25 0.57 -5.70
CA HIS A 69 -7.25 -0.42 -5.32
C HIS A 69 -8.63 0.23 -5.16
N ALA A 70 -8.72 1.42 -4.58
CA ALA A 70 -10.00 2.13 -4.43
C ALA A 70 -10.62 2.49 -5.80
N VAL A 71 -9.81 2.95 -6.76
CA VAL A 71 -10.26 3.23 -8.14
C VAL A 71 -10.72 1.95 -8.84
N ALA A 72 -9.98 0.85 -8.70
CA ALA A 72 -10.39 -0.45 -9.24
C ALA A 72 -11.70 -0.96 -8.60
N THR A 73 -11.84 -0.78 -7.28
CA THR A 73 -13.06 -1.12 -6.53
C THR A 73 -14.26 -0.34 -7.04
N ARG A 74 -14.11 0.95 -7.36
CA ARG A 74 -15.18 1.76 -7.95
C ARG A 74 -15.70 1.17 -9.26
N ALA A 75 -14.82 0.72 -10.15
CA ALA A 75 -15.24 0.08 -11.39
C ALA A 75 -16.07 -1.20 -11.13
N ARG A 76 -15.70 -2.01 -10.14
CA ARG A 76 -16.48 -3.18 -9.73
C ARG A 76 -17.81 -2.82 -9.08
N PHE A 77 -17.85 -1.74 -8.31
CA PHE A 77 -19.08 -1.23 -7.75
C PHE A 77 -20.05 -0.74 -8.85
N GLU A 78 -19.56 -0.05 -9.87
CA GLU A 78 -20.38 0.35 -11.02
C GLU A 78 -20.96 -0.86 -11.78
N GLU A 79 -20.20 -1.96 -11.89
CA GLU A 79 -20.71 -3.23 -12.44
C GLU A 79 -21.83 -3.82 -11.57
N LEU A 80 -21.64 -3.84 -10.26
CA LEU A 80 -22.67 -4.27 -9.29
C LEU A 80 -23.94 -3.41 -9.39
N VAL A 81 -23.82 -2.09 -9.52
CA VAL A 81 -24.99 -1.19 -9.65
C VAL A 81 -25.77 -1.51 -10.93
N ARG A 82 -25.07 -1.83 -12.03
CA ARG A 82 -25.72 -2.21 -13.30
C ARG A 82 -26.41 -3.58 -13.25
N ASN A 83 -25.86 -4.53 -12.49
CA ASN A 83 -26.43 -5.87 -12.32
C ASN A 83 -26.35 -6.29 -10.83
N PRO A 84 -27.33 -5.88 -10.02
CA PRO A 84 -27.29 -6.08 -8.58
C PRO A 84 -27.17 -7.55 -8.16
N GLY A 85 -26.44 -7.78 -7.08
CA GLY A 85 -26.21 -9.09 -6.51
C GLY A 85 -25.78 -9.02 -5.04
N PRO A 86 -25.43 -10.16 -4.44
CA PRO A 86 -24.96 -10.21 -3.05
C PRO A 86 -23.69 -9.38 -2.85
N VAL A 87 -23.60 -8.71 -1.71
CA VAL A 87 -22.44 -7.91 -1.31
C VAL A 87 -21.92 -8.38 0.03
N ILE A 88 -20.60 -8.56 0.12
CA ILE A 88 -19.91 -8.86 1.36
C ILE A 88 -18.84 -7.78 1.55
N VAL A 89 -18.93 -7.07 2.67
CA VAL A 89 -17.93 -6.09 3.12
C VAL A 89 -17.46 -6.52 4.50
N GLY A 90 -16.17 -6.40 4.78
CA GLY A 90 -15.62 -6.76 6.08
C GLY A 90 -14.11 -6.60 6.17
N ALA A 91 -13.57 -7.11 7.26
CA ALA A 91 -12.14 -7.22 7.53
C ALA A 91 -11.79 -8.68 7.81
N VAL A 92 -10.70 -9.17 7.23
CA VAL A 92 -10.22 -10.56 7.43
C VAL A 92 -9.46 -10.71 8.75
N GLN A 93 -9.13 -11.94 9.13
CA GLN A 93 -8.30 -12.23 10.30
C GLN A 93 -6.96 -11.48 10.24
N GLY A 94 -6.48 -11.02 11.39
CA GLY A 94 -5.21 -10.29 11.47
C GLY A 94 -5.29 -8.82 11.03
N ALA A 95 -6.41 -8.37 10.44
CA ALA A 95 -6.61 -6.95 10.15
C ALA A 95 -6.49 -6.11 11.44
N SER A 96 -5.99 -4.88 11.31
CA SER A 96 -5.88 -3.92 12.41
C SER A 96 -6.67 -2.63 12.16
N CYS A 97 -7.05 -2.36 10.91
CA CYS A 97 -7.77 -1.16 10.50
C CYS A 97 -9.23 -1.46 10.16
N TYR A 98 -10.07 -1.62 11.18
CA TYR A 98 -11.47 -2.05 11.01
C TYR A 98 -12.42 -0.92 10.62
N GLY A 99 -12.15 0.33 11.04
CA GLY A 99 -13.01 1.49 10.79
C GLY A 99 -13.43 1.65 9.32
N PRO A 100 -12.48 1.63 8.36
CA PRO A 100 -12.79 1.77 6.94
C PRO A 100 -13.72 0.68 6.37
N ALA A 101 -13.74 -0.53 6.94
CA ALA A 101 -14.67 -1.57 6.50
C ALA A 101 -16.13 -1.20 6.84
N TYR A 102 -16.34 -0.58 8.01
CA TYR A 102 -17.65 -0.06 8.40
C TYR A 102 -18.01 1.18 7.60
N GLU A 103 -17.09 2.12 7.43
CA GLU A 103 -17.29 3.31 6.60
C GLU A 103 -17.74 2.91 5.19
N PHE A 104 -17.00 2.01 4.53
CA PHE A 104 -17.31 1.56 3.17
C PHE A 104 -18.65 0.81 3.05
N ALA A 105 -19.12 0.18 4.12
CA ALA A 105 -20.40 -0.53 4.11
C ALA A 105 -21.61 0.42 4.21
N PHE A 106 -21.44 1.61 4.78
CA PHE A 106 -22.57 2.47 5.19
C PHE A 106 -22.53 3.90 4.62
N ILE A 107 -21.38 4.39 4.18
CA ILE A 107 -21.16 5.75 3.65
C ILE A 107 -20.78 5.67 2.17
#